data_AF-A0AAW2WWA3-F1
#
_entry.id   AF-A0AAW2WWA3-F1
#
_cell.length_a   1.000
_cell.length_b   1.000
_cell.length_c   1.000
_cell.angle_alpha   90.00
_cell.angle_beta   90.00
_cell.angle_gamma   90.00
#
_symmetry.space_group_name_H-M   'P 1'
#
loop_
_entity.id
_entity.type
_entity.pdbx_description
1 polymer ?
#
loop_
_entity_poly.entity_id
_entity_poly.type
_entity_poly.pdbx_seq_one_letter_code
_entity_poly.pdbx_strand_id
1 'polypeptide(L)'
;MIPVDQLKEFIKGTIRSKIEGSSKSSLTYSKLYTQRIDNMKMSMGYQPPKFQQFDGKSNPKQHVAHFVEMCNNARTYGDHLV
;
A
#
# COMPACT_ATOMS: atom_id res chain seq x y z
N MET A 1 -19.10 -42.81 -8.23
CA MET A 1 -18.93 -41.61 -7.37
C MET A 1 -17.45 -41.36 -7.20
N ILE A 2 -16.99 -40.14 -7.39
CA ILE A 2 -15.59 -39.79 -7.06
C ILE A 2 -15.53 -39.67 -5.53
N PRO A 3 -14.63 -40.41 -4.84
CA PRO A 3 -14.42 -40.27 -3.41
C PRO A 3 -14.02 -38.83 -3.07
N VAL A 4 -14.63 -38.25 -2.04
CA VAL A 4 -14.40 -36.86 -1.63
C VAL A 4 -12.92 -36.57 -1.36
N ASP A 5 -12.20 -37.56 -0.82
CA ASP A 5 -10.78 -37.43 -0.51
C ASP A 5 -9.90 -37.31 -1.77
N GLN A 6 -10.26 -38.04 -2.82
CA GLN A 6 -9.55 -37.99 -4.11
C GLN A 6 -9.74 -36.62 -4.78
N LEU A 7 -10.94 -36.03 -4.65
CA LEU A 7 -11.23 -34.69 -5.13
C LEU A 7 -10.44 -33.62 -4.34
N LYS A 8 -10.33 -33.76 -3.02
CA LYS A 8 -9.57 -32.84 -2.16
C LYS A 8 -8.08 -32.82 -2.53
N GLU A 9 -7.47 -33.99 -2.71
CA GLU A 9 -6.05 -34.09 -3.08
C GLU A 9 -5.79 -33.53 -4.49
N PHE A 10 -6.71 -33.76 -5.44
CA PHE A 10 -6.60 -33.18 -6.78
C PHE A 10 -6.64 -31.63 -6.77
N ILE A 11 -7.57 -31.04 -6.02
CA ILE A 11 -7.68 -29.58 -5.87
C ILE A 11 -6.41 -29.02 -5.22
N LYS A 12 -5.94 -29.65 -4.14
CA LYS A 12 -4.73 -29.26 -3.41
C LYS A 12 -3.48 -29.32 -4.29
N GLY A 13 -3.32 -30.38 -5.08
CA GLY A 13 -2.21 -30.53 -6.03
C GLY A 13 -2.24 -29.48 -7.14
N THR A 14 -3.42 -29.20 -7.69
CA THR A 14 -3.62 -28.20 -8.75
C THR A 14 -3.32 -26.78 -8.28
N ILE A 15 -3.68 -26.42 -7.05
CA ILE A 15 -3.36 -25.10 -6.48
C ILE A 15 -1.86 -24.97 -6.25
N ARG A 16 -1.21 -25.99 -5.68
CA ARG A 16 0.24 -25.99 -5.42
C ARG A 16 1.04 -25.84 -6.71
N SER A 17 0.69 -26.61 -7.74
CA SER A 17 1.39 -26.55 -9.03
C SER A 17 1.24 -25.18 -9.71
N LYS A 18 0.08 -24.52 -9.56
CA LYS A 18 -0.10 -23.14 -10.04
C LYS A 18 0.72 -22.11 -9.26
N ILE A 19 0.95 -22.31 -7.97
CA ILE A 19 1.74 -21.39 -7.13
C ILE A 19 3.24 -21.58 -7.36
N GLU A 20 3.71 -22.81 -7.53
CA GLU A 20 5.12 -23.14 -7.77
C GLU A 20 5.52 -22.94 -9.25
N GLY A 21 4.60 -23.17 -10.19
CA GLY A 21 4.81 -22.97 -11.63
C GLY A 21 4.51 -21.55 -12.11
N SER A 22 3.70 -20.78 -11.38
CA SER A 22 3.72 -19.32 -11.49
C SER A 22 5.05 -18.88 -10.95
N SER A 23 6.01 -18.55 -11.84
CA SER A 23 7.12 -17.68 -11.48
C SER A 23 6.53 -16.59 -10.60
N LYS A 24 6.90 -16.54 -9.32
CA LYS A 24 6.62 -15.37 -8.50
C LYS A 24 7.29 -14.25 -9.24
N SER A 25 6.58 -13.59 -10.14
CA SER A 25 6.94 -12.27 -10.58
C SER A 25 6.91 -11.53 -9.27
N SER A 26 8.09 -11.36 -8.68
CA SER A 26 8.29 -10.26 -7.78
C SER A 26 7.85 -9.09 -8.64
N LEU A 27 6.61 -8.67 -8.45
CA LEU A 27 6.13 -7.44 -9.04
C LEU A 27 6.95 -6.42 -8.27
N THR A 28 8.18 -6.17 -8.74
CA THR A 28 9.09 -5.22 -8.13
C THR A 28 8.36 -3.92 -8.30
N TYR A 29 7.72 -3.48 -7.22
CA TYR A 29 6.92 -2.27 -7.20
C TYR A 29 7.84 -1.17 -7.69
N SER A 30 7.61 -0.78 -8.95
CA SER A 30 8.40 0.24 -9.60
C SER A 30 7.70 1.53 -9.27
N LYS A 31 8.35 2.36 -8.45
CA LYS A 31 7.86 3.68 -8.11
C LYS A 31 7.50 4.40 -9.42
N LEU A 32 6.25 4.85 -9.54
CA LEU A 32 5.75 5.54 -10.74
C LEU A 32 6.34 6.94 -10.92
N TYR A 33 7.16 7.41 -10.00
CA TYR A 33 7.80 8.71 -10.03
C TYR A 33 9.29 8.59 -10.37
N THR A 34 9.82 9.64 -10.99
CA THR A 34 11.24 9.70 -11.38
C THR A 34 12.16 9.76 -10.15
N GLN A 35 13.42 9.37 -10.33
CA GLN A 35 14.47 9.45 -9.30
C GLN A 35 14.68 10.88 -8.76
N ARG A 36 14.19 11.91 -9.47
CA ARG A 36 14.20 13.31 -9.00
C ARG A 36 13.51 13.48 -7.66
N ILE A 37 12.41 12.75 -7.41
CA ILE A 37 11.68 12.82 -6.14
C ILE A 37 12.50 12.18 -5.02
N ASP A 38 13.17 11.05 -5.28
CA ASP A 38 14.05 10.41 -4.30
C ASP A 38 15.26 11.30 -3.95
N ASN A 39 15.71 12.12 -4.91
CA ASN A 39 16.82 13.06 -4.72
C ASN A 39 16.39 14.40 -4.08
N MET A 40 15.10 14.65 -3.85
CA MET A 40 14.65 15.86 -3.16
C MET A 40 15.02 15.80 -1.68
N LYS A 41 15.86 16.75 -1.23
CA LYS A 41 16.10 16.94 0.20
C LYS A 41 14.95 17.73 0.81
N MET A 42 14.41 17.22 1.92
CA MET A 42 13.49 17.99 2.75
C MET A 42 14.21 19.20 3.36
N SER A 43 13.50 20.30 3.55
CA SER A 43 14.05 21.49 4.19
C SER A 43 14.44 21.22 5.64
N MET A 44 15.43 21.95 6.15
CA MET A 44 15.74 21.92 7.57
C MET A 44 14.52 22.38 8.37
N GLY A 45 14.05 21.55 9.29
CA GLY A 45 12.82 21.81 10.06
C GLY A 45 11.55 21.20 9.47
N TYR A 46 11.61 20.53 8.30
CA TYR A 46 10.46 19.76 7.82
C TYR A 46 10.10 18.66 8.82
N GLN A 47 8.87 18.71 9.33
CA GLN A 47 8.29 17.65 10.13
C GLN A 47 7.34 16.84 9.26
N PRO A 48 7.64 15.56 8.99
CA PRO A 48 6.70 14.69 8.30
C PRO A 48 5.36 14.67 9.02
N PRO A 49 4.22 14.75 8.30
CA PRO A 49 2.90 14.61 8.89
C PRO A 49 2.82 13.29 9.67
N LYS A 50 2.34 13.36 10.91
CA LYS A 50 2.11 12.18 11.73
C LYS A 50 0.81 11.53 11.31
N PHE A 51 0.89 10.60 10.36
CA PHE A 51 -0.25 9.77 10.00
C PHE A 51 -0.54 8.78 11.13
N GLN A 52 -1.80 8.76 11.59
CA GLN A 52 -2.27 7.70 12.45
C GLN A 52 -2.26 6.39 11.65
N GLN A 53 -1.68 5.32 12.20
CA GLN A 53 -1.72 4.02 11.57
C GLN A 53 -3.17 3.55 11.42
N PHE A 54 -3.49 3.05 10.25
CA PHE A 54 -4.78 2.40 10.02
C PHE A 54 -4.79 1.05 10.72
N ASP A 55 -5.65 0.90 11.71
CA ASP A 55 -5.83 -0.32 12.47
C ASP A 55 -6.68 -1.38 11.73
N GLY A 56 -7.21 -1.04 10.55
CA GLY A 56 -8.09 -1.92 9.78
C GLY A 56 -9.49 -2.10 10.39
N LYS A 57 -9.76 -1.50 11.55
CA LYS A 57 -11.03 -1.62 12.29
C LYS A 57 -11.94 -0.43 12.04
N SER A 58 -11.37 0.72 11.73
CA SER A 58 -12.09 1.96 11.36
C SER A 58 -12.54 1.97 9.90
N ASN A 59 -13.51 2.84 9.56
CA ASN A 59 -14.03 2.95 8.19
C ASN A 59 -12.95 3.49 7.23
N PRO A 60 -12.58 2.74 6.17
CA PRO A 60 -11.56 3.18 5.21
C PRO A 60 -11.85 4.55 4.58
N LYS A 61 -13.13 4.91 4.38
CA LYS A 61 -13.51 6.21 3.80
C LYS A 61 -13.17 7.38 4.72
N GLN A 62 -13.32 7.20 6.04
CA GLN A 62 -12.97 8.24 7.02
C GLN A 62 -11.45 8.41 7.09
N HIS A 63 -10.70 7.32 6.99
CA HIS A 63 -9.24 7.42 6.94
C HIS A 63 -8.76 8.19 5.71
N VAL A 64 -9.32 7.90 4.53
CA VAL A 64 -9.00 8.63 3.30
C VAL A 64 -9.38 10.11 3.42
N ALA A 65 -10.55 10.43 3.99
CA ALA A 65 -10.96 11.81 4.22
C ALA A 65 -9.97 12.56 5.13
N HIS A 66 -9.60 11.96 6.27
CA HIS A 66 -8.62 12.52 7.20
C HIS A 66 -7.23 12.70 6.57
N PHE A 67 -6.80 11.75 5.73
CA PHE A 67 -5.56 11.86 4.98
C PHE A 67 -5.57 13.07 4.03
N VAL A 68 -6.64 13.21 3.24
CA VAL A 68 -6.80 14.34 2.30
C VAL A 68 -6.84 15.67 3.03
N GLU A 69 -7.58 15.75 4.14
CA GLU A 69 -7.64 16.93 5.01
C GLU A 69 -6.25 17.32 5.55
N MET A 70 -5.51 16.36 6.11
CA MET A 70 -4.16 16.58 6.64
C MET A 70 -3.17 17.05 5.56
N CYS A 71 -3.25 16.50 4.35
CA CYS A 71 -2.42 16.93 3.22
C CYS A 71 -2.80 18.33 2.70
N ASN A 72 -4.10 18.67 2.67
CA ASN A 72 -4.56 19.99 2.23
C ASN A 72 -4.20 21.10 3.23
N ASN A 73 -4.29 20.82 4.53
CA ASN A 73 -3.89 21.76 5.58
C ASN A 73 -2.38 22.07 5.54
N ALA A 74 -1.54 21.16 5.04
CA ALA A 74 -0.12 21.42 4.85
C ALA A 74 0.18 22.52 3.81
N ARG A 75 -0.79 22.84 2.93
CA ARG A 75 -0.66 23.90 1.93
C ARG A 75 -0.91 25.30 2.51
N THR A 76 -1.79 25.43 3.50
CA THR A 76 -2.18 26.74 4.06
C THR A 76 -1.26 27.26 5.16
N TYR A 77 -0.54 26.40 5.88
CA TYR A 77 0.40 26.84 6.92
C TYR A 77 1.65 27.56 6.37
N GLY A 78 1.97 27.39 5.08
CA GLY A 78 3.09 28.09 4.43
C GLY A 78 2.79 29.55 4.04
N ASP A 79 1.52 29.93 3.96
CA ASP A 79 1.08 31.26 3.49
C ASP A 79 0.91 32.28 4.64
N HIS A 80 1.06 31.86 5.90
CA HIS A 80 0.91 32.72 7.09
C HIS A 80 2.23 33.23 7.69
N LEU A 81 3.38 32.96 7.06
CA LEU A 81 4.70 33.42 7.51
C LEU A 81 5.26 34.58 6.65
N VAL A 82 4.43 35.58 6.36
CA VAL A 82 4.86 36.87 5.78
C VAL A 82 5.30 37.82 6.89
#